data_AF-A0A1V6EYJ9-F1
#
_entry.id   AF-A0A1V6EYJ9-F1
#
_cell.length_a   1.000
_cell.length_b   1.000
_cell.length_c   1.000
_cell.angle_alpha   90.00
_cell.angle_beta   90.00
_cell.angle_gamma   90.00
#
_symmetry.space_group_name_H-M   'P 1'
#
loop_
_entity.id
_entity.type
_entity.pdbx_description
1 polymer ?
#
loop_
_entity_poly.entity_id
_entity_poly.type
_entity_poly.pdbx_seq_one_letter_code
_entity_poly.pdbx_strand_id
1 'polypeptide(L)' 'MAFANMIAFIAEARNHHPELKVSSQGCTVRWRTHDCDGITRADLDCAARVDALLASFAT' A
#
# COMPACT_ATOMS: atom_id res chain seq x y z
N MET A 1 -1.18 12.60 5.69
CA MET A 1 -1.23 12.75 4.21
C MET A 1 0.01 12.24 3.50
N ALA A 2 1.23 12.69 3.83
CA ALA A 2 2.47 12.29 3.12
C ALA A 2 2.62 10.77 2.91
N PHE A 3 2.35 9.96 3.95
CA PHE A 3 2.37 8.51 3.87
C PHE A 3 1.44 7.93 2.78
N ALA A 4 0.19 8.41 2.70
CA ALA A 4 -0.77 7.97 1.69
C ALA A 4 -0.29 8.31 0.26
N ASN A 5 0.34 9.47 0.06
CA ASN A 5 0.91 9.86 -1.24
C ASN A 5 2.07 8.94 -1.66
N MET A 6 2.91 8.52 -0.71
CA MET A 6 4.01 7.59 -0.99
C MET A 6 3.50 6.19 -1.35
N ILE A 7 2.42 5.73 -0.69
CA ILE A 7 1.75 4.48 -1.08
C ILE A 7 1.15 4.61 -2.48
N ALA A 8 0.53 5.75 -2.82
CA ALA A 8 0.01 5.99 -4.17
C ALA A 8 1.11 5.92 -5.23
N PHE A 9 2.31 6.44 -4.95
CA PHE A 9 3.47 6.30 -5.84
C PHE A 9 3.90 4.84 -6.02
N ILE A 10 3.95 4.06 -4.93
CA ILE A 10 4.25 2.62 -5.00
C ILE A 10 3.20 1.89 -5.83
N ALA A 11 1.92 2.16 -5.59
CA ALA A 11 0.79 1.56 -6.29
C ALA A 11 0.87 1.80 -7.80
N GLU A 12 1.11 3.05 -8.21
CA GLU A 12 1.21 3.44 -9.61
C GLU A 12 2.42 2.78 -10.29
N ALA A 13 3.58 2.78 -9.64
CA ALA A 13 4.79 2.11 -10.17
C ALA A 13 4.63 0.59 -10.33
N ARG A 14 3.67 -0.02 -9.63
CA ARG A 14 3.34 -1.45 -9.73
C ARG A 14 2.14 -1.73 -10.61
N ASN A 15 1.44 -0.69 -11.08
CA ASN A 15 0.13 -0.78 -11.71
C ASN A 15 -0.81 -1.72 -10.91
N HIS A 16 -0.80 -1.55 -9.60
CA HIS A 16 -1.57 -2.35 -8.66
C HIS A 16 -2.01 -1.44 -7.52
N HIS A 17 -3.32 -1.24 -7.35
CA HIS A 17 -3.85 -0.16 -6.51
C HIS A 17 -4.55 -0.71 -5.27
N PRO A 18 -4.23 -0.20 -4.05
CA PRO A 18 -4.91 -0.60 -2.83
C PRO A 18 -6.14 0.27 -2.57
N GLU A 19 -7.01 -0.20 -1.66
CA GLU A 19 -7.92 0.70 -0.95
C GLU A 19 -7.15 1.44 0.15
N LEU A 20 -7.28 2.77 0.18
CA LEU A 20 -6.70 3.63 1.21
C LEU A 20 -7.80 4.30 2.04
N LYS A 21 -7.83 4.03 3.34
CA LYS A 21 -8.65 4.77 4.30
C LYS A 21 -7.76 5.67 5.13
N VAL A 22 -7.84 6.98 4.87
CA VAL A 22 -7.00 7.99 5.53
C VAL A 22 -7.80 8.73 6.61
N SER A 23 -7.21 8.92 7.77
CA SER A 23 -7.78 9.65 8.91
C SER A 23 -6.70 10.45 9.64
N SER A 24 -7.09 11.27 10.62
CA SER A 24 -6.14 11.96 11.51
C SER A 24 -5.31 10.99 12.37
N GLN A 25 -5.83 9.80 12.64
CA GLN A 25 -5.17 8.78 13.47
C GLN A 25 -4.21 7.88 12.67
N GLY A 26 -4.26 7.93 11.34
CA GLY A 26 -3.42 7.08 10.50
C GLY A 26 -4.06 6.73 9.16
N CYS A 27 -3.49 5.73 8.49
CA CYS A 27 -3.94 5.24 7.20
C CYS A 27 -4.02 3.71 7.22
N THR A 28 -5.20 3.17 6.90
CA THR A 28 -5.38 1.74 6.63
C THR A 28 -5.16 1.50 5.14
N VAL A 29 -4.33 0.51 4.81
CA VAL A 29 -4.01 0.09 3.44
C VAL A 29 -4.52 -1.33 3.25
N ARG A 30 -5.31 -1.58 2.20
CA ARG A 30 -5.79 -2.93 1.86
C ARG A 30 -5.43 -3.26 0.42
N TRP A 31 -4.57 -4.26 0.26
CA TRP A 31 -4.22 -4.83 -1.02
C TRP A 31 -5.18 -5.97 -1.38
N ARG A 32 -5.66 -5.97 -2.62
CA ARG A 32 -6.47 -7.03 -3.20
C ARG A 32 -6.29 -7.02 -4.72
N THR A 33 -6.16 -8.19 -5.31
CA THR A 33 -6.22 -8.33 -6.76
C THR A 33 -7.67 -8.49 -7.19
N HIS A 34 -8.18 -7.49 -7.92
CA HIS A 34 -9.56 -7.45 -8.37
C HIS A 34 -9.88 -8.58 -9.37
N ASP A 35 -8.96 -8.89 -10.27
CA ASP A 35 -9.15 -9.87 -11.36
C ASP A 35 -9.47 -11.28 -10.86
N CYS A 36 -8.94 -11.67 -9.70
CA CYS A 36 -9.19 -12.98 -9.09
C CYS A 36 -10.07 -12.90 -7.83
N ASP A 37 -10.65 -11.73 -7.54
CA ASP A 37 -11.43 -11.46 -6.34
C ASP A 37 -10.72 -11.89 -5.03
N GLY A 38 -9.38 -11.77 -4.97
CA GLY A 38 -8.58 -12.45 -3.96
C GLY A 38 -7.21 -11.82 -3.70
N ILE A 39 -6.37 -12.57 -3.00
CA ILE A 39 -4.99 -12.19 -2.69
C ILE A 39 -4.06 -12.91 -3.65
N THR A 40 -3.15 -12.17 -4.28
CA THR A 40 -2.08 -12.71 -5.11
C THR A 40 -0.72 -12.29 -4.58
N ARG A 41 0.33 -12.73 -5.28
CA ARG A 41 1.70 -12.32 -4.98
C ARG A 41 1.93 -10.82 -5.17
N ALA A 42 1.20 -10.17 -6.09
CA ALA A 42 1.29 -8.73 -6.28
C ALA A 42 0.87 -7.96 -5.02
N ASP A 43 -0.17 -8.44 -4.33
CA ASP A 43 -0.62 -7.88 -3.05
C ASP A 43 0.47 -7.97 -1.97
N LEU A 44 1.09 -9.13 -1.85
CA LEU A 44 2.16 -9.39 -0.86
C LEU A 44 3.41 -8.55 -1.16
N ASP A 45 3.80 -8.45 -2.44
CA ASP A 45 4.95 -7.65 -2.86
C ASP A 45 4.72 -6.14 -2.60
N CYS A 46 3.50 -5.65 -2.82
CA CYS A 46 3.15 -4.27 -2.51
C CYS A 46 3.12 -4.01 -1.00
N ALA A 47 2.58 -4.93 -0.20
CA ALA A 47 2.59 -4.84 1.26
C ALA A 47 4.03 -4.76 1.81
N ALA A 48 4.93 -5.64 1.36
CA ALA A 48 6.33 -5.63 1.80
C ALA A 48 7.07 -4.31 1.48
N ARG A 49 6.73 -3.66 0.35
CA ARG A 49 7.28 -2.33 0.00
C ARG A 49 6.78 -1.24 0.94
N VAL A 50 5.52 -1.30 1.36
CA VAL A 50 4.95 -0.38 2.34
C VAL A 50 5.59 -0.60 3.71
N ASP A 51 5.84 -1.84 4.11
CA ASP A 51 6.55 -2.16 5.36
C ASP A 51 7.98 -1.62 5.36
N ALA A 52 8.71 -1.79 4.25
CA ALA A 52 10.05 -1.22 4.09
C ALA A 52 10.03 0.32 4.14
N LEU A 53 9.01 0.94 3.54
CA LEU A 53 8.79 2.38 3.64
C LEU A 53 8.55 2.81 5.09
N LEU A 54 7.71 2.10 5.84
CA LEU A 54 7.46 2.40 7.26
C LEU A 54 8.71 2.27 8.11
N ALA A 55 9.51 1.22 7.88
CA ALA A 55 10.78 1.02 8.58
C ALA A 55 11.76 2.18 8.34
N SER A 56 11.73 2.82 7.16
CA SER A 56 12.57 3.99 6.87
C SER A 56 12.23 5.24 7.70
N PHE A 57 11.03 5.31 8.27
CA PHE A 57 10.60 6.41 9.13
C PHE A 57 10.87 6.18 10.62
N ALA A 58 11.19 4.96 11.03
CA ALA A 58 11.35 4.59 12.45
C ALA A 58 12.75 4.93 13.00
N THR A 59 13.35 6.04 12.58
CA THR A 59 14.70 6.47 13.01
C THR A 59 14.68 7.14 14.38
#